data_AF-A0A1L8TP93-F1
#
_entry.id   AF-A0A1L8TP93-F1
#
_cell.length_a   1.000
_cell.length_b   1.000
_cell.length_c   1.000
_cell.angle_alpha   90.00
_cell.angle_beta   90.00
_cell.angle_gamma   90.00
#
_symmetry.space_group_name_H-M   'P 1'
#
loop_
_entity.id
_entity.type
_entity.pdbx_description
1 polymer ?
#
loop_
_entity_poly.entity_id
_entity_poly.type
_entity_poly.pdbx_seq_one_letter_code
_entity_poly.pdbx_strand_id
1 'polypeptide(L)'
;MEMEHINENTIRVIIENEDLAERGITFLDLLGNHREIESFFYSILEEVDIEDEFKSSEAVTFQVLPKNDGLELFISKNLSPEDISKMNDSTEFETNDFDQLIRQQILANSEMVEEEPVDNRVRVFQLNSFEDMIELASYHFLDEAWCDLYLLNEKYYLQVVFDPEVYGDYALADVTAEILEYTQDSAVSTEMLDEYGKLLMRRDAIEITRSYFN
;
A
#
# COMPACT_ATOMS: atom_id res chain seq x y z
N MET A 1 -9.34 -6.59 28.32
CA MET A 1 -8.47 -5.55 27.73
C MET A 1 -7.83 -4.71 28.82
N GLU A 2 -6.51 -4.52 28.76
CA GLU A 2 -5.74 -3.70 29.71
C GLU A 2 -5.02 -2.54 29.00
N MET A 3 -4.89 -1.40 29.68
CA MET A 3 -4.29 -0.20 29.11
C MET A 3 -3.24 0.38 30.06
N GLU A 4 -2.12 0.84 29.50
CA GLU A 4 -1.04 1.51 30.23
C GLU A 4 -0.54 2.75 29.47
N HIS A 5 -0.50 3.89 30.17
CA HIS A 5 0.16 5.09 29.67
C HIS A 5 1.67 4.97 29.85
N ILE A 6 2.39 4.78 28.73
CA ILE A 6 3.85 4.73 28.75
C ILE A 6 4.42 6.14 28.89
N ASN A 7 3.86 7.11 28.16
CA ASN A 7 4.18 8.53 28.28
C ASN A 7 3.07 9.41 27.67
N GLU A 8 3.26 10.74 27.65
CA GLU A 8 2.31 11.73 27.10
C GLU A 8 2.01 11.56 25.60
N ASN A 9 2.92 10.89 24.88
CA ASN A 9 2.85 10.68 23.43
C ASN A 9 2.64 9.21 23.03
N THR A 10 2.72 8.26 23.97
CA THR A 10 2.68 6.82 23.68
C THR A 10 1.82 6.07 24.69
N ILE A 11 0.89 5.29 24.15
CA ILE A 11 -0.02 4.45 24.92
C ILE A 11 0.20 3.01 24.53
N ARG A 12 0.18 2.14 25.53
CA ARG A 12 0.24 0.69 25.37
C ARG A 12 -1.10 0.08 25.71
N VAL A 13 -1.56 -0.80 24.85
CA VAL A 13 -2.83 -1.50 24.98
C VAL A 13 -2.57 -2.99 24.83
N ILE A 14 -3.00 -3.78 25.81
CA ILE A 14 -2.91 -5.24 25.79
C ILE A 14 -4.31 -5.79 25.57
N ILE A 15 -4.44 -6.60 24.52
CA ILE A 15 -5.71 -7.16 24.05
C ILE A 15 -5.56 -8.67 24.08
N GLU A 16 -6.35 -9.33 24.91
CA GLU A 16 -6.31 -10.80 25.03
C GLU A 16 -7.08 -11.46 23.88
N ASN A 17 -6.84 -12.74 23.63
CA ASN A 17 -7.55 -13.50 22.60
C ASN A 17 -9.08 -13.51 22.82
N GLU A 18 -9.53 -13.49 24.07
CA GLU A 18 -10.96 -13.43 24.42
C GLU A 18 -11.57 -12.09 24.00
N ASP A 19 -10.87 -10.97 24.22
CA ASP A 19 -11.31 -9.62 23.83
C ASP A 19 -11.42 -9.47 22.29
N LEU A 20 -10.53 -10.13 21.55
CA LEU A 20 -10.55 -10.16 20.08
C LEU A 20 -11.74 -10.97 19.57
N ALA A 21 -11.97 -12.14 20.17
CA ALA A 21 -13.07 -13.03 19.80
C ALA A 21 -14.45 -12.41 20.09
N GLU A 22 -14.60 -11.66 21.18
CA GLU A 22 -15.83 -10.90 21.48
C GLU A 22 -16.15 -9.85 20.42
N ARG A 23 -15.12 -9.30 19.78
CA ARG A 23 -15.23 -8.32 18.68
C ARG A 23 -15.36 -8.98 17.31
N GLY A 24 -15.34 -10.31 17.25
CA GLY A 24 -15.49 -11.08 16.02
C GLY A 24 -14.29 -10.98 15.07
N ILE A 25 -13.12 -10.60 15.59
CA ILE A 25 -11.89 -10.39 14.82
C ILE A 25 -10.86 -11.42 15.27
N THR A 26 -10.17 -12.07 14.32
CA THR A 26 -9.02 -12.91 14.63
C THR A 26 -7.71 -12.16 14.40
N PHE A 27 -6.63 -12.60 15.06
CA PHE A 27 -5.30 -12.04 14.81
C PHE A 27 -4.88 -12.15 13.33
N LEU A 28 -5.34 -13.19 12.61
CA LEU A 28 -5.06 -13.35 11.18
C LEU A 28 -5.80 -12.31 10.32
N ASP A 29 -7.00 -11.88 10.74
CA ASP A 29 -7.76 -10.85 10.03
C ASP A 29 -7.10 -9.48 10.16
N LEU A 30 -6.44 -9.22 11.28
CA LEU A 30 -5.60 -8.02 11.50
C LEU A 30 -4.36 -7.99 10.59
N LEU A 31 -3.94 -9.12 10.02
CA LEU A 31 -2.83 -9.17 9.07
C LEU A 31 -3.27 -9.02 7.61
N GLY A 32 -4.56 -9.18 7.31
CA GLY A 32 -5.06 -9.30 5.93
C GLY A 32 -6.14 -8.30 5.52
N ASN A 33 -6.87 -7.69 6.46
CA ASN A 33 -8.03 -6.84 6.15
C ASN A 33 -7.89 -5.42 6.69
N HIS A 34 -7.39 -4.51 5.84
CA HIS A 34 -7.11 -3.11 6.18
C HIS A 34 -8.34 -2.33 6.69
N ARG A 35 -9.57 -2.67 6.26
CA ARG A 35 -10.79 -1.96 6.69
C ARG A 35 -11.23 -2.38 8.08
N GLU A 36 -11.12 -3.67 8.37
CA GLU A 36 -11.48 -4.24 9.67
C GLU A 36 -10.47 -3.83 10.75
N ILE A 37 -9.17 -3.82 10.41
CA ILE A 37 -8.12 -3.34 11.32
C ILE A 37 -8.19 -1.83 11.57
N GLU A 38 -8.53 -1.02 10.57
CA GLU A 38 -8.70 0.42 10.75
C GLU A 38 -9.89 0.72 11.66
N SER A 39 -11.04 0.07 11.43
CA SER A 39 -12.21 0.19 12.30
C SER A 39 -11.90 -0.29 13.72
N PHE A 40 -11.11 -1.35 13.87
CA PHE A 40 -10.66 -1.86 15.16
C PHE A 40 -9.78 -0.82 15.88
N PHE A 41 -8.78 -0.25 15.22
CA PHE A 41 -7.91 0.76 15.83
C PHE A 41 -8.65 2.04 16.22
N TYR A 42 -9.59 2.52 15.40
CA TYR A 42 -10.44 3.64 15.79
C TYR A 42 -11.36 3.29 16.97
N SER A 43 -11.86 2.06 17.04
CA SER A 43 -12.65 1.60 18.21
C SER A 43 -11.81 1.58 19.49
N ILE A 44 -10.54 1.17 19.40
CA ILE A 44 -9.61 1.24 20.54
C ILE A 44 -9.36 2.70 20.93
N LEU A 45 -9.14 3.60 19.97
CA LEU A 45 -8.95 5.03 20.25
C LEU A 45 -10.19 5.69 20.88
N GLU A 46 -11.39 5.30 20.47
CA GLU A 46 -12.65 5.81 21.00
C GLU A 46 -12.92 5.28 22.43
N GLU A 47 -12.68 4.00 22.67
CA GLU A 47 -12.89 3.35 23.97
C GLU A 47 -11.85 3.76 25.02
N VAL A 48 -10.64 4.11 24.58
CA VAL A 48 -9.55 4.58 25.43
C VAL A 48 -9.75 6.05 25.88
N ASP A 49 -10.85 6.69 25.47
CA ASP A 49 -11.34 8.00 25.93
C ASP A 49 -10.24 9.03 26.20
N ILE A 50 -9.65 9.49 25.11
CA ILE A 50 -8.75 10.64 25.14
C ILE A 50 -9.42 11.76 24.37
N GLU A 51 -10.59 12.16 24.88
CA GLU A 51 -11.47 13.14 24.26
C GLU A 51 -10.77 14.47 23.93
N ASP A 52 -9.61 14.77 24.52
CA ASP A 52 -8.86 16.01 24.29
C ASP A 52 -7.39 15.88 23.83
N GLU A 53 -6.75 14.70 23.91
CA GLU A 53 -5.28 14.63 23.71
C GLU A 53 -4.86 14.07 22.33
N PHE A 54 -5.67 13.21 21.69
CA PHE A 54 -5.35 12.61 20.37
C PHE A 54 -6.20 13.14 19.21
N LYS A 55 -7.32 13.84 19.49
CA LYS A 55 -8.17 14.41 18.42
C LYS A 55 -7.49 15.54 17.63
N SER A 56 -6.42 16.14 18.15
CA SER A 56 -5.71 17.25 17.52
C SER A 56 -4.44 16.85 16.78
N SER A 57 -4.02 15.58 16.77
CA SER A 57 -2.83 15.14 16.03
C SER A 57 -3.19 14.74 14.61
N GLU A 58 -2.50 15.32 13.62
CA GLU A 58 -2.70 15.03 12.19
C GLU A 58 -2.25 13.60 11.79
N ALA A 59 -1.37 12.96 12.58
CA ALA A 59 -0.87 11.60 12.30
C ALA A 59 -0.63 10.80 13.60
N VAL A 60 -1.16 9.57 13.64
CA VAL A 60 -0.99 8.59 14.73
C VAL A 60 -0.36 7.33 14.15
N THR A 61 0.66 6.80 14.83
CA THR A 61 1.34 5.56 14.44
C THR A 61 0.89 4.42 15.33
N PHE A 62 0.56 3.28 14.70
CA PHE A 62 0.21 2.04 15.37
C PHE A 62 1.32 1.01 15.17
N GLN A 63 1.74 0.37 16.25
CA GLN A 63 2.67 -0.77 16.21
C GLN A 63 2.04 -1.95 16.93
N VAL A 64 1.91 -3.08 16.23
CA VAL A 64 1.28 -4.30 16.75
C VAL A 64 2.37 -5.34 17.04
N LEU A 65 2.38 -5.87 18.26
CA LEU A 65 3.25 -6.97 18.66
C LEU A 65 2.41 -8.19 19.04
N PRO A 66 2.62 -9.35 18.40
CA PRO A 66 1.97 -10.59 18.82
C PRO A 66 2.49 -11.03 20.18
N LYS A 67 1.59 -11.53 21.02
CA LYS A 67 1.91 -12.25 22.26
C LYS A 67 1.32 -13.65 22.19
N ASN A 68 1.83 -14.56 23.02
CA ASN A 68 1.31 -15.94 23.07
C ASN A 68 -0.18 -16.02 23.41
N ASP A 69 -0.76 -15.00 24.06
CA ASP A 69 -2.16 -14.97 24.50
C ASP A 69 -2.94 -13.73 24.03
N GLY A 70 -2.51 -13.11 22.93
CA GLY A 70 -3.19 -11.95 22.38
C GLY A 70 -2.23 -11.00 21.68
N LEU A 71 -2.45 -9.70 21.86
CA LEU A 71 -1.79 -8.63 21.13
C LEU A 71 -1.41 -7.48 22.05
N GLU A 72 -0.24 -6.91 21.82
CA GLU A 72 0.22 -5.68 22.46
C GLU A 72 0.31 -4.59 21.38
N LEU A 73 -0.44 -3.51 21.55
CA LEU A 73 -0.54 -2.39 20.63
C LEU A 73 0.12 -1.15 21.25
N PHE A 74 1.01 -0.51 20.51
CA PHE A 74 1.57 0.80 20.84
C PHE A 74 0.99 1.86 19.92
N ILE A 75 0.46 2.91 20.52
CA ILE A 75 -0.17 4.05 19.84
C ILE A 75 0.67 5.28 20.15
N SER A 76 1.30 5.88 19.13
CA SER A 76 2.18 7.04 19.32
C SER A 76 1.80 8.25 18.47
N LYS A 77 1.96 9.46 19.01
CA LYS A 77 1.79 10.74 18.29
C LYS A 77 3.14 11.26 17.78
N ASN A 78 3.15 11.85 16.57
CA ASN A 78 4.26 12.68 16.07
C ASN A 78 5.66 12.03 16.15
N LEU A 79 5.80 10.79 15.67
CA LEU A 79 7.12 10.15 15.56
C LEU A 79 7.86 10.65 14.31
N SER A 80 9.13 11.01 14.47
CA SER A 80 10.01 11.18 13.32
C SER A 80 10.48 9.80 12.82
N PRO A 81 10.83 9.63 11.52
CA PRO A 81 11.35 8.37 10.99
C PRO A 81 12.58 7.83 11.76
N GLU A 82 13.34 8.74 12.38
CA GLU A 82 14.50 8.40 13.22
C GLU A 82 14.11 7.78 14.57
N ASP A 83 12.94 8.15 15.12
CA ASP A 83 12.43 7.59 16.38
C ASP A 83 11.89 6.17 16.17
N ILE A 84 11.25 5.93 15.03
CA ILE A 84 10.79 4.60 14.58
C ILE A 84 12.00 3.65 14.45
N SER A 85 13.10 4.15 13.91
CA SER A 85 14.33 3.38 13.70
C SER A 85 15.00 2.99 15.03
N LYS A 86 14.97 3.86 16.05
CA LYS A 86 15.56 3.59 17.37
C LYS A 86 14.71 2.62 18.21
N MET A 87 13.39 2.60 18.03
CA MET A 87 12.52 1.61 18.70
C MET A 87 12.81 0.18 18.22
N ASN A 88 13.12 0.00 16.93
CA ASN A 88 13.48 -1.30 16.36
C ASN A 88 14.82 -1.84 16.88
N ASP A 89 15.75 -0.95 17.26
CA ASP A 89 17.10 -1.31 17.72
C ASP A 89 17.15 -1.62 19.23
N SER A 90 16.04 -1.39 19.95
CA SER A 90 15.96 -1.51 21.41
C SER A 90 15.53 -2.91 21.91
N THR A 91 15.08 -3.80 21.02
CA THR A 91 14.56 -5.11 21.41
C THR A 91 15.61 -6.20 21.21
N GLU A 92 16.55 -6.30 22.16
CA GLU A 92 17.27 -7.55 22.42
C GLU A 92 16.29 -8.56 23.02
N PHE A 93 15.74 -9.50 22.23
CA PHE A 93 15.05 -10.66 22.80
C PHE A 93 15.40 -11.98 22.11
N GLU A 94 15.44 -12.99 22.97
CA GLU A 94 15.98 -14.34 22.80
C GLU A 94 15.19 -15.16 21.78
N THR A 95 15.94 -15.79 20.89
CA THR A 95 15.47 -16.56 19.74
C THR A 95 14.69 -17.82 20.17
N ASN A 96 13.41 -17.91 19.79
CA ASN A 96 12.69 -19.18 19.73
C ASN A 96 12.66 -19.70 18.28
N ASP A 97 12.58 -21.02 18.10
CA ASP A 97 12.57 -21.71 16.79
C ASP A 97 11.48 -21.20 15.82
N PHE A 98 10.44 -20.54 16.34
CA PHE A 98 9.40 -19.88 15.54
C PHE A 98 9.93 -18.63 14.80
N ASP A 99 10.87 -17.89 15.40
CA ASP A 99 11.55 -16.77 14.75
C ASP A 99 12.46 -17.24 13.62
N GLN A 100 13.01 -18.46 13.70
CA GLN A 100 13.75 -19.03 12.57
C GLN A 100 12.82 -19.38 11.42
N LEU A 101 11.62 -19.90 11.69
CA LEU A 101 10.61 -20.15 10.64
C LEU A 101 10.13 -18.86 10.00
N ILE A 102 9.84 -17.83 10.80
CA ILE A 102 9.49 -16.49 10.30
C ILE A 102 10.66 -15.89 9.53
N ARG A 103 11.89 -15.94 10.06
CA ARG A 103 13.08 -15.46 9.35
C ARG A 103 13.36 -16.27 8.09
N GLN A 104 13.07 -17.57 8.05
CA GLN A 104 13.33 -18.39 6.87
C GLN A 104 12.25 -18.18 5.80
N GLN A 105 11.00 -17.91 6.17
CA GLN A 105 9.97 -17.41 5.24
C GLN A 105 10.27 -15.98 4.79
N ILE A 106 10.74 -15.10 5.69
CA ILE A 106 11.15 -13.74 5.36
C ILE A 106 12.41 -13.76 4.48
N LEU A 107 13.37 -14.66 4.72
CA LEU A 107 14.61 -14.78 3.93
C LEU A 107 14.37 -15.43 2.57
N ALA A 108 13.48 -16.43 2.51
CA ALA A 108 13.02 -17.01 1.25
C ALA A 108 12.18 -16.02 0.43
N ASN A 109 11.47 -15.10 1.09
CA ASN A 109 10.83 -13.96 0.42
C ASN A 109 11.81 -12.82 0.14
N SER A 110 12.85 -12.60 0.95
CA SER A 110 13.75 -11.45 0.83
C SER A 110 14.92 -11.66 -0.14
N GLU A 111 15.10 -12.85 -0.70
CA GLU A 111 15.83 -13.00 -1.97
C GLU A 111 14.99 -12.49 -3.17
N MET A 112 13.75 -12.04 -2.95
CA MET A 112 12.88 -11.40 -3.94
C MET A 112 12.33 -10.03 -3.54
N VAL A 113 12.88 -9.38 -2.49
CA VAL A 113 12.45 -8.03 -2.09
C VAL A 113 13.49 -7.01 -2.54
N GLU A 114 13.37 -6.55 -3.78
CA GLU A 114 13.66 -5.14 -4.06
C GLU A 114 12.63 -4.30 -3.29
N GLU A 115 13.08 -3.18 -2.70
CA GLU A 115 12.29 -2.28 -1.87
C GLU A 115 10.93 -1.95 -2.52
N GLU A 116 9.81 -2.46 -1.99
CA GLU A 116 8.46 -2.10 -2.48
C GLU A 116 8.19 -0.63 -2.11
N PRO A 117 8.17 0.30 -3.09
CA PRO A 117 7.84 1.69 -2.80
C PRO A 117 6.33 1.84 -2.69
N VAL A 118 5.90 2.90 -2.02
CA VAL A 118 4.51 3.35 -1.85
C VAL A 118 3.83 3.72 -3.21
N ASP A 119 4.47 3.42 -4.34
CA ASP A 119 4.21 3.91 -5.70
C ASP A 119 3.92 2.79 -6.72
N ASN A 120 3.45 1.62 -6.28
CA ASN A 120 3.13 0.52 -7.21
C ASN A 120 1.81 0.69 -7.96
N ARG A 121 0.97 1.67 -7.57
CA ARG A 121 -0.36 1.88 -8.15
C ARG A 121 -0.34 2.66 -9.45
N VAL A 122 0.69 3.48 -9.66
CA VAL A 122 0.83 4.30 -10.87
C VAL A 122 2.05 3.83 -11.61
N ARG A 123 1.88 3.46 -12.87
CA ARG A 123 2.97 3.02 -13.74
C ARG A 123 2.94 3.81 -15.03
N VAL A 124 4.12 4.13 -15.53
CA VAL A 124 4.30 4.86 -16.79
C VAL A 124 4.97 3.94 -17.80
N PHE A 125 4.33 3.80 -18.95
CA PHE A 125 4.82 2.99 -20.06
C PHE A 125 5.10 3.88 -21.26
N GLN A 126 6.21 3.63 -21.95
CA GLN A 126 6.55 4.31 -23.20
C GLN A 126 6.01 3.49 -24.38
N LEU A 127 5.26 4.12 -25.27
CA LEU A 127 4.86 3.50 -26.54
C LEU A 127 5.93 3.78 -27.62
N ASN A 128 6.17 2.84 -28.54
CA ASN A 128 7.06 3.08 -29.68
C ASN A 128 6.39 3.99 -30.71
N SER A 129 5.08 3.82 -30.88
CA SER A 129 4.26 4.60 -31.80
C SER A 129 2.84 4.77 -31.27
N PHE A 130 2.04 5.61 -31.92
CA PHE A 130 0.61 5.71 -31.59
C PHE A 130 -0.18 4.45 -32.02
N GLU A 131 0.33 3.65 -32.97
CA GLU A 131 -0.32 2.39 -33.36
C GLU A 131 -0.37 1.40 -32.19
N ASP A 132 0.68 1.38 -31.37
CA ASP A 132 0.75 0.55 -30.15
C ASP A 132 -0.40 0.90 -29.19
N MET A 133 -0.82 2.17 -29.13
CA MET A 133 -1.96 2.62 -28.31
C MET A 133 -3.29 2.09 -28.88
N ILE A 134 -3.44 2.08 -30.20
CA ILE A 134 -4.63 1.56 -30.87
C ILE A 134 -4.75 0.05 -30.64
N GLU A 135 -3.64 -0.67 -30.79
CA GLU A 135 -3.60 -2.12 -30.56
C GLU A 135 -3.91 -2.45 -29.10
N LEU A 136 -3.27 -1.77 -28.16
CA LEU A 136 -3.50 -1.95 -26.72
C LEU A 136 -4.96 -1.62 -26.32
N ALA A 137 -5.57 -0.57 -26.89
CA ALA A 137 -6.97 -0.22 -26.65
C ALA A 137 -8.00 -1.21 -27.23
N SER A 138 -7.58 -2.11 -28.13
CA SER A 138 -8.45 -3.17 -28.66
C SER A 138 -8.73 -4.28 -27.65
N TYR A 139 -7.86 -4.41 -26.63
CA TYR A 139 -8.03 -5.34 -25.52
C TYR A 139 -8.81 -4.71 -24.36
N HIS A 140 -9.43 -5.56 -23.53
CA HIS A 140 -10.38 -5.13 -22.48
C HIS A 140 -9.79 -5.24 -21.06
N PHE A 141 -8.53 -5.65 -20.91
CA PHE A 141 -7.90 -5.80 -19.59
C PHE A 141 -7.65 -4.46 -18.87
N LEU A 142 -7.73 -3.33 -19.59
CA LEU A 142 -7.65 -1.96 -19.05
C LEU A 142 -9.00 -1.24 -18.97
N ASP A 143 -10.12 -1.92 -19.19
CA ASP A 143 -11.43 -1.26 -19.16
C ASP A 143 -11.76 -0.65 -17.78
N GLU A 144 -11.19 -1.21 -16.71
CA GLU A 144 -11.39 -0.75 -15.34
C GLU A 144 -10.21 0.09 -14.81
N ALA A 145 -9.17 0.30 -15.62
CA ALA A 145 -8.01 1.12 -15.25
C ALA A 145 -8.21 2.58 -15.67
N TRP A 146 -7.70 3.52 -14.88
CA TRP A 146 -7.57 4.90 -15.34
C TRP A 146 -6.28 5.07 -16.12
N CYS A 147 -6.41 5.61 -17.32
CA CYS A 147 -5.29 5.79 -18.24
C CYS A 147 -5.22 7.22 -18.76
N ASP A 148 -4.06 7.85 -18.56
CA ASP A 148 -3.71 9.13 -19.17
C ASP A 148 -2.70 8.90 -20.31
N LEU A 149 -2.86 9.60 -21.42
CA LEU A 149 -1.91 9.59 -22.54
C LEU A 149 -1.21 10.94 -22.64
N TYR A 150 0.12 10.91 -22.60
CA TYR A 150 0.99 12.07 -22.72
C TYR A 150 1.87 12.00 -23.97
N LEU A 151 2.32 13.18 -24.42
CA LEU A 151 3.38 13.35 -25.40
C LEU A 151 4.52 14.15 -24.77
N LEU A 152 5.71 13.55 -24.69
CA LEU A 152 6.92 14.19 -24.18
C LEU A 152 8.07 13.88 -25.15
N ASN A 153 8.80 14.90 -25.60
CA ASN A 153 9.95 14.75 -26.51
C ASN A 153 9.66 13.87 -27.76
N GLU A 154 8.52 14.11 -28.40
CA GLU A 154 8.04 13.36 -29.59
C GLU A 154 7.77 11.87 -29.34
N LYS A 155 7.68 11.43 -28.08
CA LYS A 155 7.31 10.07 -27.67
C LYS A 155 6.03 10.06 -26.87
N TYR A 156 5.27 8.98 -27.01
CA TYR A 156 4.02 8.79 -26.28
C TYR A 156 4.25 8.01 -25.00
N TYR A 157 3.57 8.42 -23.94
CA TYR A 157 3.63 7.80 -22.62
C TYR A 157 2.21 7.52 -22.14
N LEU A 158 1.96 6.28 -21.77
CA LEU A 158 0.72 5.83 -21.15
C LEU A 158 0.96 5.71 -19.65
N GLN A 159 0.28 6.54 -18.87
CA GLN A 159 0.24 6.40 -17.43
C GLN A 159 -1.01 5.60 -17.06
N VAL A 160 -0.82 4.52 -16.30
CA VAL A 160 -1.88 3.63 -15.85
C VAL A 160 -1.96 3.68 -14.34
N VAL A 161 -3.16 3.91 -13.83
CA VAL A 161 -3.47 3.86 -12.40
C VAL A 161 -4.26 2.59 -12.14
N PHE A 162 -3.67 1.69 -11.37
CA PHE A 162 -4.28 0.45 -10.91
C PHE A 162 -5.02 0.71 -9.60
N ASP A 163 -6.33 0.49 -9.61
CA ASP A 163 -7.14 0.49 -8.39
C ASP A 163 -6.95 -0.86 -7.66
N PRO A 164 -6.41 -0.87 -6.43
CA PRO A 164 -6.25 -2.10 -5.65
C PRO A 164 -7.56 -2.83 -5.37
N GLU A 165 -8.69 -2.12 -5.33
CA GLU A 165 -10.02 -2.73 -5.14
C GLU A 165 -10.46 -3.55 -6.35
N VAL A 166 -9.95 -3.20 -7.54
CA VAL A 166 -10.29 -3.82 -8.83
C VAL A 166 -9.31 -4.94 -9.17
N TYR A 167 -8.01 -4.66 -9.10
CA TYR A 167 -6.99 -5.55 -9.61
C TYR A 167 -6.44 -6.51 -8.53
N GLY A 168 -6.44 -6.11 -7.25
CA GLY A 168 -5.74 -6.85 -6.20
C GLY A 168 -4.23 -6.98 -6.45
N ASP A 169 -3.47 -7.41 -5.44
CA ASP A 169 -1.99 -7.40 -5.53
C ASP A 169 -1.44 -8.40 -6.56
N TYR A 170 -2.11 -9.54 -6.75
CA TYR A 170 -1.65 -10.60 -7.65
C TYR A 170 -1.92 -10.31 -9.14
N ALA A 171 -2.96 -9.53 -9.50
CA ALA A 171 -3.27 -9.27 -10.90
C ALA A 171 -2.46 -8.10 -11.48
N LEU A 172 -1.83 -7.27 -10.64
CA LEU A 172 -1.04 -6.13 -11.12
C LEU A 172 0.15 -6.57 -11.97
N ALA A 173 0.83 -7.65 -11.56
CA ALA A 173 1.95 -8.22 -12.31
C ALA A 173 1.49 -8.78 -13.67
N ASP A 174 0.36 -9.49 -13.70
CA ASP A 174 -0.20 -10.07 -14.92
C ASP A 174 -0.61 -8.99 -15.93
N VAL A 175 -1.38 -7.99 -15.46
CA VAL A 175 -1.80 -6.87 -16.30
C VAL A 175 -0.61 -6.03 -16.77
N THR A 176 0.37 -5.81 -15.90
CA THR A 176 1.62 -5.12 -16.29
C THR A 176 2.35 -5.90 -17.38
N ALA A 177 2.45 -7.23 -17.27
CA ALA A 177 3.06 -8.06 -18.30
C ALA A 177 2.30 -7.96 -19.64
N GLU A 178 0.95 -7.95 -19.62
CA GLU A 178 0.13 -7.75 -20.81
C GLU A 178 0.37 -6.38 -21.47
N ILE A 179 0.52 -5.30 -20.70
CA ILE A 179 0.87 -3.97 -21.21
C ILE A 179 2.25 -3.96 -21.87
N LEU A 180 3.22 -4.65 -21.25
CA LEU A 180 4.62 -4.70 -21.71
C LEU A 180 4.81 -5.47 -23.02
N GLU A 181 3.83 -6.26 -23.48
CA GLU A 181 3.88 -6.88 -24.82
C GLU A 181 3.79 -5.83 -25.95
N TYR A 182 3.15 -4.68 -25.68
CA TYR A 182 2.94 -3.60 -26.67
C TYR A 182 3.77 -2.34 -26.36
N THR A 183 4.30 -2.23 -25.15
CA THR A 183 4.97 -1.04 -24.65
C THR A 183 6.36 -1.35 -24.11
N GLN A 184 7.06 -0.33 -23.65
CA GLN A 184 8.31 -0.46 -22.89
C GLN A 184 8.14 0.14 -21.52
N ASP A 185 8.81 -0.45 -20.53
CA ASP A 185 8.93 0.15 -19.23
C ASP A 185 9.61 1.53 -19.32
N SER A 186 9.18 2.47 -18.50
CA SER A 186 9.63 3.86 -18.55
C SER A 186 10.30 4.29 -17.26
N ALA A 187 11.46 4.93 -17.39
CA ALA A 187 12.10 5.64 -16.28
C ALA A 187 11.54 7.07 -16.08
N VAL A 188 10.56 7.49 -16.88
CA VAL A 188 9.92 8.81 -16.75
C VAL A 188 8.92 8.77 -15.60
N SER A 189 9.05 9.70 -14.65
CA SER A 189 8.13 9.77 -13.52
C SER A 189 6.82 10.49 -13.88
N THR A 190 5.78 10.23 -13.10
CA THR A 190 4.48 10.91 -13.17
C THR A 190 4.63 12.43 -13.10
N GLU A 191 5.46 12.93 -12.17
CA GLU A 191 5.68 14.38 -12.01
C GLU A 191 6.32 15.02 -13.24
N MET A 192 7.20 14.28 -13.93
CA MET A 192 7.83 14.78 -15.15
C MET A 192 6.81 14.89 -16.30
N LEU A 193 5.85 13.96 -16.39
CA LEU A 193 4.74 14.05 -17.34
C LEU A 193 3.79 15.19 -17.00
N ASP A 194 3.47 15.39 -15.73
CA ASP A 194 2.59 16.47 -15.27
C ASP A 194 3.21 17.86 -15.51
N GLU A 195 4.52 18.01 -15.31
CA GLU A 195 5.21 19.30 -15.43
C GLU A 195 5.62 19.62 -16.89
N TYR A 196 6.10 18.62 -17.64
CA TYR A 196 6.71 18.84 -18.97
C TYR A 196 6.00 18.11 -20.12
N GLY A 197 5.17 17.11 -19.80
CA GLY A 197 4.42 16.36 -20.79
C GLY A 197 3.22 17.14 -21.32
N LYS A 198 2.90 16.95 -22.60
CA LYS A 198 1.64 17.41 -23.16
C LYS A 198 0.59 16.32 -22.97
N LEU A 199 -0.35 16.54 -22.05
CA LEU A 199 -1.52 15.67 -21.89
C LEU A 199 -2.38 15.67 -23.17
N LEU A 200 -2.58 14.50 -23.77
CA LEU A 200 -3.39 14.29 -24.97
C LEU A 200 -4.79 13.77 -24.64
N MET A 201 -4.87 12.79 -23.72
CA MET A 201 -6.12 12.18 -23.28
C MET A 201 -6.06 11.97 -21.77
N ARG A 202 -7.12 12.38 -21.06
CA ARG A 202 -7.20 12.30 -19.60
C ARG A 202 -8.19 11.21 -19.19
N ARG A 203 -7.79 10.39 -18.22
CA ARG A 203 -8.51 9.35 -17.48
C ARG A 203 -8.99 8.17 -18.30
N ASP A 204 -9.53 8.44 -19.47
CA ASP A 204 -10.23 7.45 -20.31
C ASP A 204 -9.47 7.24 -21.63
N ALA A 205 -8.13 7.28 -21.63
CA ALA A 205 -7.33 7.22 -22.86
C ALA A 205 -7.63 5.97 -23.70
N ILE A 206 -7.87 4.82 -23.05
CA ILE A 206 -8.23 3.55 -23.70
C ILE A 206 -9.59 3.65 -24.39
N GLU A 207 -10.62 4.06 -23.65
CA GLU A 207 -11.99 4.21 -24.18
C GLU A 207 -12.05 5.25 -25.30
N ILE A 208 -11.38 6.40 -25.11
CA ILE A 208 -11.28 7.45 -26.12
C ILE A 208 -10.63 6.89 -27.39
N THR A 209 -9.49 6.19 -27.27
CA THR A 209 -8.81 5.61 -28.43
C THR A 209 -9.72 4.64 -29.17
N ARG A 210 -10.40 3.75 -28.44
CA ARG A 210 -11.37 2.82 -29.01
C ARG A 210 -12.51 3.54 -29.75
N SER A 211 -13.01 4.65 -29.22
CA SER A 211 -14.10 5.41 -29.84
C SER A 211 -13.74 6.07 -31.18
N TYR A 212 -12.46 6.36 -31.43
CA TYR A 212 -12.00 7.06 -32.63
C TYR A 212 -11.39 6.13 -33.70
N PHE A 213 -10.87 4.97 -33.29
CA PHE A 213 -10.07 4.11 -34.17
C PHE A 213 -10.63 2.69 -34.37
N ASN A 214 -11.71 2.33 -33.68
CA ASN A 214 -12.43 1.05 -33.84
C ASN A 214 -13.80 1.24 -34.50
#